data_AF-A0A532C3D4-F1
#
_entry.id   AF-A0A532C3D4-F1
#
_cell.length_a   1.000
_cell.length_b   1.000
_cell.length_c   1.000
_cell.angle_alpha   90.00
_cell.angle_beta   90.00
_cell.angle_gamma   90.00
#
_symmetry.space_group_name_H-M   'P 1'
#
loop_
_entity.id
_entity.type
_entity.pdbx_description
1 polymer ?
#
loop_
_entity_poly.entity_id
_entity_poly.type
_entity_poly.pdbx_seq_one_letter_code
_entity_poly.pdbx_strand_id
1 'polypeptide(L)'
;MSTMHRITFQQDKITYDAEEGQWLYDVCEAAGASIPFACKAGACGTCATQMVQGKESLGPQRAREIRTLESKGLDPSQYRLLCLADVHGPLTLGASAQPQRATAPLGVCTVRVKEYRPLTLTVCEQRFAVESGEIIFSPGQYMIFHVPGIDRVIRRSYSISSHSSDRTQFEICVRAVSGGFCSNFIHRLRPGDCIQVEGPYGDFRLADGSQRDILMIATGTGISPIKSMLLSLLGQTGTRRIRLFFGLRNVSDLFYPKILSDLRETYPWFEPTIILSQPDPIGWPGLRGRVTDLIREQVSADEASNTDAYLCGGRPMIEEAKRLLIHKGMKVDRIRHENFF
;
A
#
# COMPACT_ATOMS: atom_id res chain seq x y z
N MET A 1 -3.87 30.93 22.19
CA MET A 1 -4.51 29.73 22.77
C MET A 1 -5.22 29.03 21.62
N SER A 2 -4.95 27.75 21.39
CA SER A 2 -5.61 26.98 20.35
C SER A 2 -7.09 26.79 20.75
N THR A 3 -8.04 27.01 19.84
CA THR A 3 -9.46 26.82 20.11
C THR A 3 -9.73 25.32 20.25
N MET A 4 -10.39 24.91 21.33
CA MET A 4 -10.73 23.51 21.60
C MET A 4 -12.17 23.21 21.21
N HIS A 5 -12.38 22.08 20.56
CA HIS A 5 -13.68 21.59 20.11
C HIS A 5 -13.97 20.21 20.65
N ARG A 6 -15.20 20.01 21.15
CA ARG A 6 -15.59 18.71 21.68
C ARG A 6 -16.01 17.75 20.58
N ILE A 7 -15.34 16.61 20.54
CA ILE A 7 -15.60 15.51 19.61
C ILE A 7 -16.24 14.38 20.38
N THR A 8 -17.42 13.94 19.94
CA THR A 8 -18.17 12.85 20.58
C THR A 8 -18.13 11.61 19.70
N PHE A 9 -17.71 10.48 20.28
CA PHE A 9 -17.74 9.17 19.63
C PHE A 9 -18.93 8.39 20.16
N GLN A 10 -20.06 8.45 19.44
CA GLN A 10 -21.36 7.96 19.93
C GLN A 10 -21.34 6.45 20.24
N GLN A 11 -20.69 5.65 19.39
CA GLN A 11 -20.64 4.20 19.53
C GLN A 11 -19.81 3.78 20.76
N ASP A 12 -18.70 4.46 20.99
CA ASP A 12 -17.77 4.17 22.09
C ASP A 12 -18.19 4.84 23.41
N LYS A 13 -19.14 5.79 23.36
CA LYS A 13 -19.59 6.61 24.49
C LYS A 13 -18.46 7.39 25.16
N ILE A 14 -17.52 7.88 24.36
CA ILE A 14 -16.39 8.69 24.81
C ILE A 14 -16.42 10.07 24.14
N THR A 15 -15.74 11.02 24.77
CA THR A 15 -15.54 12.37 24.25
C THR A 15 -14.08 12.76 24.33
N TYR A 16 -13.62 13.58 23.39
CA TYR A 16 -12.27 14.11 23.36
C TYR A 16 -12.31 15.59 22.95
N ASP A 17 -11.55 16.43 23.63
CA ASP A 17 -11.40 17.84 23.25
C ASP A 17 -10.21 17.95 22.29
N ALA A 18 -10.48 18.33 21.05
CA ALA A 18 -9.50 18.44 19.96
C ALA A 18 -9.21 19.91 19.63
N GLU A 19 -7.99 20.20 19.19
CA GLU A 19 -7.62 21.53 18.72
C GLU A 19 -8.20 21.83 17.32
N GLU A 20 -8.50 23.09 17.04
CA GLU A 20 -8.77 23.60 15.70
C GLU A 20 -7.65 23.18 14.72
N GLY A 21 -8.03 22.61 13.59
CA GLY A 21 -7.13 22.07 12.57
C GLY A 21 -6.54 20.69 12.88
N GLN A 22 -6.81 20.10 14.05
CA GLN A 22 -6.29 18.78 14.41
C GLN A 22 -6.90 17.70 13.50
N TRP A 23 -6.08 16.76 13.04
CA TRP A 23 -6.55 15.66 12.22
C TRP A 23 -7.41 14.69 13.02
N LEU A 24 -8.58 14.33 12.47
CA LEU A 24 -9.50 13.44 13.15
C LEU A 24 -8.92 12.06 13.42
N TYR A 25 -7.99 11.55 12.62
CA TYR A 25 -7.37 10.26 12.93
C TYR A 25 -6.46 10.34 14.17
N ASP A 26 -5.69 11.42 14.36
CA ASP A 26 -4.89 11.62 15.57
C ASP A 26 -5.82 11.74 16.79
N VAL A 27 -6.97 12.41 16.63
CA VAL A 27 -8.02 12.51 17.67
C VAL A 27 -8.62 11.14 17.99
N CYS A 28 -8.94 10.32 16.98
CA CYS A 28 -9.47 8.96 17.18
C CYS A 28 -8.48 8.08 17.95
N GLU A 29 -7.19 8.13 17.56
CA GLU A 29 -6.13 7.35 18.21
C GLU A 29 -5.91 7.82 19.66
N ALA A 30 -5.86 9.13 19.90
CA ALA A 30 -5.69 9.69 21.25
C ALA A 30 -6.89 9.44 22.17
N ALA A 31 -8.11 9.42 21.61
CA ALA A 31 -9.32 9.10 22.35
C ALA A 31 -9.47 7.60 22.64
N GLY A 32 -8.76 6.73 21.92
CA GLY A 32 -9.00 5.28 21.97
C GLY A 32 -10.32 4.88 21.31
N ALA A 33 -10.78 5.63 20.31
CA ALA A 33 -12.02 5.34 19.59
C ALA A 33 -11.91 4.07 18.73
N SER A 34 -12.99 3.31 18.60
CA SER A 34 -13.07 2.06 17.84
C SER A 34 -13.20 2.29 16.33
N ILE A 35 -12.37 3.20 15.79
CA ILE A 35 -12.36 3.57 14.37
C ILE A 35 -11.06 3.05 13.76
N PRO A 36 -11.14 2.15 12.77
CA PRO A 36 -9.95 1.55 12.18
C PRO A 36 -9.31 2.47 11.13
N PHE A 37 -7.98 2.46 11.09
CA PHE A 37 -7.18 3.12 10.08
C PHE A 37 -6.28 2.10 9.37
N ALA A 38 -6.09 2.30 8.07
CA ALA A 38 -5.14 1.53 7.28
C ALA A 38 -4.24 2.49 6.49
N CYS A 39 -4.65 2.90 5.27
CA CYS A 39 -3.75 3.66 4.39
C CYS A 39 -3.39 5.09 4.87
N LYS A 40 -4.14 5.66 5.81
CA LYS A 40 -4.11 7.09 6.23
C LYS A 40 -3.95 8.11 5.06
N ALA A 41 -4.46 7.76 3.86
CA ALA A 41 -4.29 8.51 2.61
C ALA A 41 -5.60 8.64 1.81
N GLY A 42 -6.73 8.26 2.42
CA GLY A 42 -8.08 8.43 1.88
C GLY A 42 -8.42 7.51 0.71
N ALA A 43 -7.85 6.31 0.67
CA ALA A 43 -7.89 5.47 -0.53
C ALA A 43 -8.43 4.05 -0.29
N CYS A 44 -8.28 3.52 0.93
CA CYS A 44 -8.80 2.20 1.30
C CYS A 44 -10.27 2.21 1.75
N GLY A 45 -10.77 3.34 2.27
CA GLY A 45 -12.11 3.46 2.86
C GLY A 45 -12.27 2.88 4.28
N THR A 46 -11.21 2.32 4.89
CA THR A 46 -11.28 1.68 6.22
C THR A 46 -11.79 2.62 7.31
N CYS A 47 -11.32 3.87 7.33
CA CYS A 47 -11.73 4.88 8.30
C CYS A 47 -13.04 5.61 7.94
N ALA A 48 -13.88 5.01 7.09
CA ALA A 48 -15.17 5.61 6.77
C ALA A 48 -16.07 5.55 7.99
N THR A 49 -16.53 6.71 8.44
CA THR A 49 -17.33 6.84 9.67
C THR A 49 -18.55 7.70 9.38
N GLN A 50 -19.69 7.28 9.91
CA GLN A 50 -20.95 8.01 9.79
C GLN A 50 -20.86 9.34 10.55
N MET A 51 -21.33 10.41 9.93
CA MET A 51 -21.51 11.71 10.58
C MET A 51 -22.89 11.77 11.21
N VAL A 52 -22.96 11.96 12.52
CA VAL A 52 -24.23 12.10 13.25
C VAL A 52 -24.61 13.57 13.34
N GLN A 53 -23.66 14.44 13.72
CA GLN A 53 -23.83 15.90 13.81
C GLN A 53 -22.50 16.60 13.51
N GLY A 54 -22.56 17.87 13.09
CA GLY A 54 -21.36 18.71 12.92
C GLY A 54 -20.50 18.32 11.72
N LYS A 55 -21.10 17.88 10.60
CA LYS A 55 -20.35 17.54 9.38
C LYS A 55 -19.65 18.77 8.79
N GLU A 56 -20.30 19.92 8.91
CA GLU A 56 -19.83 21.25 8.56
C GLU A 56 -18.63 21.71 9.39
N SER A 57 -18.44 21.14 10.58
CA SER A 57 -17.31 21.38 11.48
C SER A 57 -16.01 20.68 11.03
N LEU A 58 -15.96 20.16 9.81
CA LEU A 58 -14.82 19.45 9.25
C LEU A 58 -14.34 20.14 7.98
N GLY A 59 -13.04 19.98 7.68
CA GLY A 59 -12.46 20.46 6.43
C GLY A 59 -13.22 19.94 5.18
N PRO A 60 -13.11 20.65 4.05
CA PRO A 60 -13.90 20.37 2.85
C PRO A 60 -13.64 18.95 2.31
N GLN A 61 -14.70 18.31 1.81
CA GLN A 61 -14.58 17.00 1.17
C GLN A 61 -13.76 17.09 -0.11
N ARG A 62 -12.73 16.26 -0.21
CA ARG A 62 -11.85 16.21 -1.38
C ARG A 62 -12.42 15.26 -2.43
N ALA A 63 -12.14 15.49 -3.71
CA ALA A 63 -12.59 14.59 -4.79
C ALA A 63 -12.12 13.13 -4.59
N ARG A 64 -10.96 12.91 -3.94
CA ARG A 64 -10.48 11.57 -3.57
C ARG A 64 -11.35 10.91 -2.50
N GLU A 65 -11.84 11.69 -1.54
CA GLU A 65 -12.71 11.22 -0.47
C GLU A 65 -14.04 10.72 -1.05
N ILE A 66 -14.68 11.56 -1.86
CA ILE A 66 -15.96 11.27 -2.52
C ILE A 66 -15.85 9.98 -3.34
N ARG A 67 -14.88 9.91 -4.27
CA ARG A 67 -14.67 8.71 -5.11
C ARG A 67 -14.43 7.44 -4.30
N THR A 68 -13.75 7.55 -3.17
CA THR A 68 -13.44 6.39 -2.34
C THR A 68 -14.69 5.91 -1.63
N LEU A 69 -15.46 6.81 -1.01
CA LEU A 69 -16.74 6.50 -0.35
C LEU A 69 -17.74 5.87 -1.33
N GLU A 70 -17.95 6.49 -2.49
CA GLU A 70 -18.84 5.98 -3.54
C GLU A 70 -18.43 4.57 -3.99
N SER A 71 -17.13 4.34 -4.17
CA SER A 71 -16.63 3.01 -4.56
C SER A 71 -16.75 1.94 -3.47
N LYS A 72 -17.09 2.33 -2.24
CA LYS A 72 -17.46 1.43 -1.14
C LYS A 72 -18.98 1.34 -0.94
N GLY A 73 -19.78 1.96 -1.81
CA GLY A 73 -21.23 2.02 -1.67
C GLY A 73 -21.70 2.88 -0.51
N LEU A 74 -20.87 3.85 -0.07
CA LEU A 74 -21.17 4.75 1.04
C LEU A 74 -21.55 6.13 0.49
N ASP A 75 -22.61 6.71 1.03
CA ASP A 75 -23.06 8.05 0.65
C ASP A 75 -22.10 9.13 1.22
N PRO A 76 -21.39 9.91 0.37
CA PRO A 76 -20.55 11.02 0.81
C PRO A 76 -21.29 12.11 1.59
N SER A 77 -22.63 12.16 1.50
CA SER A 77 -23.46 13.04 2.31
C SER A 77 -23.47 12.62 3.79
N GLN A 78 -23.44 11.30 4.07
CA GLN A 78 -23.57 10.72 5.41
C GLN A 78 -22.23 10.26 6.01
N TYR A 79 -21.23 9.97 5.18
CA TYR A 79 -19.94 9.43 5.62
C TYR A 79 -18.78 10.37 5.32
N ARG A 80 -17.75 10.30 6.16
CA ARG A 80 -16.46 10.98 5.96
C ARG A 80 -15.32 9.97 6.07
N LEU A 81 -14.23 10.22 5.36
CA LEU A 81 -12.96 9.52 5.62
C LEU A 81 -12.17 10.33 6.64
N LEU A 82 -12.12 9.87 7.88
CA LEU A 82 -11.50 10.63 8.97
C LEU A 82 -9.99 10.85 8.79
N CYS A 83 -9.31 10.02 7.99
CA CYS A 83 -7.91 10.27 7.61
C CYS A 83 -7.69 11.44 6.64
N LEU A 84 -8.76 12.03 6.11
CA LEU A 84 -8.71 13.21 5.23
C LEU A 84 -9.40 14.44 5.83
N ALA A 85 -9.89 14.37 7.07
CA ALA A 85 -10.64 15.43 7.72
C ALA A 85 -9.89 15.99 8.94
N ASP A 86 -9.85 17.32 9.03
CA ASP A 86 -9.41 18.09 10.19
C ASP A 86 -10.62 18.75 10.88
N VAL A 87 -10.48 19.01 12.19
CA VAL A 87 -11.51 19.56 13.08
C VAL A 87 -11.56 21.09 12.97
N HIS A 88 -12.75 21.68 12.78
CA HIS A 88 -12.99 23.13 12.77
C HIS A 88 -14.17 23.55 13.65
N GLY A 89 -14.67 22.63 14.49
CA GLY A 89 -15.86 22.82 15.31
C GLY A 89 -16.25 21.55 16.07
N PRO A 90 -17.25 21.61 16.96
CA PRO A 90 -17.77 20.42 17.63
C PRO A 90 -18.49 19.49 16.66
N LEU A 91 -18.37 18.17 16.87
CA LEU A 91 -19.05 17.16 16.05
C LEU A 91 -19.31 15.85 16.80
N THR A 92 -20.23 15.06 16.24
CA THR A 92 -20.57 13.72 16.74
C THR A 92 -20.35 12.70 15.63
N LEU A 93 -19.47 11.73 15.89
CA LEU A 93 -19.17 10.60 15.03
C LEU A 93 -20.00 9.39 15.44
N GLY A 94 -20.61 8.75 14.45
CA GLY A 94 -21.38 7.52 14.59
C GLY A 94 -20.51 6.29 14.37
N ALA A 95 -21.11 5.23 13.84
CA ALA A 95 -20.42 3.97 13.63
C ALA A 95 -19.42 4.03 12.46
N SER A 96 -18.31 3.30 12.62
CA SER A 96 -17.44 2.96 11.48
C SER A 96 -18.21 2.04 10.53
N ALA A 97 -18.00 2.22 9.22
CA ALA A 97 -18.50 1.29 8.21
C ALA A 97 -17.76 -0.06 8.23
N GLN A 98 -16.62 -0.16 8.91
CA GLN A 98 -15.77 -1.38 8.95
C GLN A 98 -15.21 -1.67 10.36
N PRO A 99 -16.03 -1.75 11.42
CA PRO A 99 -15.54 -1.76 12.82
C PRO A 99 -14.65 -2.95 13.16
N GLN A 100 -14.74 -4.05 12.42
CA GLN A 100 -13.97 -5.28 12.64
C GLN A 100 -12.49 -5.18 12.22
N ARG A 101 -12.06 -4.06 11.62
CA ARG A 101 -10.68 -3.86 11.11
C ARG A 101 -9.75 -3.10 12.05
N ALA A 102 -10.13 -2.91 13.31
CA ALA A 102 -9.28 -2.22 14.27
C ALA A 102 -8.02 -3.04 14.55
N THR A 103 -6.89 -2.62 13.98
CA THR A 103 -5.56 -3.09 14.38
C THR A 103 -5.08 -2.24 15.54
N ALA A 104 -4.46 -2.86 16.55
CA ALA A 104 -3.76 -2.10 17.58
C ALA A 104 -2.78 -1.11 16.91
N PRO A 105 -2.73 0.16 17.33
CA PRO A 105 -1.78 1.12 16.78
C PRO A 105 -0.36 0.57 16.99
N LEU A 106 0.39 0.47 15.90
CA LEU A 106 1.77 0.03 15.95
C LEU A 106 2.67 1.21 16.30
N GLY A 107 3.75 0.95 17.03
CA GLY A 107 4.61 1.99 17.56
C GLY A 107 5.19 2.90 16.47
N VAL A 108 5.30 4.20 16.77
CA VAL A 108 6.10 5.14 15.99
C VAL A 108 7.57 4.92 16.35
N CYS A 109 8.44 4.82 15.34
CA CYS A 109 9.88 4.76 15.55
C CYS A 109 10.64 5.68 14.59
N THR A 110 11.84 6.07 14.98
CA THR A 110 12.78 6.79 14.10
C THR A 110 13.61 5.78 13.33
N VAL A 111 13.72 6.02 12.02
CA VAL A 111 14.57 5.24 11.14
C VAL A 111 15.58 6.14 10.43
N ARG A 112 16.75 5.59 10.17
CA ARG A 112 17.85 6.26 9.47
C ARG A 112 18.09 5.62 8.13
N VAL A 113 18.23 6.43 7.08
CA VAL A 113 18.65 5.92 5.77
C VAL A 113 20.06 5.35 5.90
N LYS A 114 20.19 4.07 5.58
CA LYS A 114 21.48 3.36 5.55
C LYS A 114 22.04 3.30 4.13
N GLU A 115 21.16 3.13 3.14
CA GLU A 115 21.55 2.97 1.75
C GLU A 115 20.53 3.63 0.82
N TYR A 116 21.03 4.25 -0.25
CA TYR A 116 20.24 4.75 -1.37
C TYR A 116 20.77 4.09 -2.64
N ARG A 117 19.92 3.34 -3.33
CA ARG A 117 20.24 2.68 -4.60
C ARG A 117 19.35 3.22 -5.72
N PRO A 118 19.87 4.02 -6.66
CA PRO A 118 19.09 4.43 -7.81
C PRO A 118 18.82 3.22 -8.72
N LEU A 119 17.57 3.07 -9.16
CA LEU A 119 17.15 2.02 -10.09
C LEU A 119 16.86 2.58 -11.48
N THR A 120 16.21 3.74 -11.52
CA THR A 120 16.04 4.57 -12.72
C THR A 120 16.15 6.05 -12.31
N LEU A 121 15.94 6.97 -13.24
CA LEU A 121 15.90 8.41 -12.93
C LEU A 121 14.79 8.78 -11.93
N THR A 122 13.73 7.98 -11.84
CA THR A 122 12.55 8.28 -11.01
C THR A 122 12.26 7.20 -9.98
N VAL A 123 13.04 6.12 -9.92
CA VAL A 123 12.82 5.01 -8.99
C VAL A 123 14.11 4.72 -8.25
N CYS A 124 14.03 4.56 -6.94
CA CYS A 124 15.13 4.12 -6.11
C CYS A 124 14.67 3.10 -5.06
N GLU A 125 15.61 2.30 -4.59
CA GLU A 125 15.49 1.61 -3.32
C GLU A 125 16.19 2.39 -2.22
N GLN A 126 15.59 2.35 -1.04
CA GLN A 126 16.17 2.93 0.15
C GLN A 126 16.07 1.92 1.27
N ARG A 127 17.20 1.68 1.95
CA ARG A 127 17.27 0.85 3.13
C ARG A 127 17.30 1.74 4.36
N PHE A 128 16.46 1.42 5.32
CA PHE A 128 16.28 2.14 6.56
C PHE A 128 16.68 1.25 7.73
N ALA A 129 17.58 1.71 8.59
CA ALA A 129 17.89 1.09 9.86
C ALA A 129 17.00 1.69 10.96
N VAL A 130 16.48 0.83 11.83
CA VAL A 130 15.70 1.24 13.00
C VAL A 130 16.67 1.72 14.07
N GLU A 131 16.47 2.93 14.60
CA GLU A 131 17.41 3.48 15.60
C GLU A 131 17.30 2.78 16.97
N SER A 132 16.11 2.27 17.30
CA SER A 132 15.82 1.56 18.55
C SER A 132 14.69 0.57 18.37
N GLY A 133 14.86 -0.64 18.89
CA GLY A 133 13.85 -1.70 18.83
C GLY A 133 13.93 -2.55 17.57
N GLU A 134 12.85 -3.28 17.30
CA GLU A 134 12.70 -4.18 16.17
C GLU A 134 11.42 -3.87 15.40
N ILE A 135 11.45 -4.06 14.07
CA ILE A 135 10.26 -4.08 13.23
C ILE A 135 10.00 -5.53 12.83
N ILE A 136 8.91 -6.09 13.33
CA ILE A 136 8.43 -7.43 12.96
C ILE A 136 7.27 -7.24 11.98
N PHE A 137 7.47 -7.62 10.73
CA PHE A 137 6.46 -7.49 9.67
C PHE A 137 6.26 -8.81 8.91
N SER A 138 5.07 -8.96 8.34
CA SER A 138 4.76 -10.02 7.38
C SER A 138 5.02 -9.52 5.96
N PRO A 139 5.59 -10.35 5.05
CA PRO A 139 5.84 -9.95 3.68
C PRO A 139 4.60 -9.43 2.97
N GLY A 140 4.73 -8.23 2.40
CA GLY A 140 3.66 -7.49 1.74
C GLY A 140 3.07 -6.33 2.55
N GLN A 141 3.39 -6.22 3.84
CA GLN A 141 3.03 -5.06 4.67
C GLN A 141 3.79 -3.77 4.29
N TYR A 142 3.32 -2.64 4.82
CA TYR A 142 3.89 -1.31 4.58
C TYR A 142 4.15 -0.52 5.86
N MET A 143 4.99 0.49 5.75
CA MET A 143 5.21 1.51 6.79
C MET A 143 4.57 2.82 6.34
N ILE A 144 4.06 3.60 7.29
CA ILE A 144 3.61 4.98 7.08
C ILE A 144 4.76 5.90 7.45
N PHE A 145 5.22 6.72 6.50
CA PHE A 145 6.28 7.69 6.69
C PHE A 145 5.69 9.06 7.07
N HIS A 146 6.27 9.68 8.08
CA HIS A 146 5.90 11.02 8.55
C HIS A 146 6.71 12.07 7.78
N VAL A 147 6.19 12.51 6.64
CA VAL A 147 6.87 13.49 5.80
C VAL A 147 6.63 14.90 6.35
N PRO A 148 7.67 15.69 6.69
CA PRO A 148 7.49 17.06 7.14
C PRO A 148 6.95 17.91 5.99
N GLY A 149 5.68 18.34 6.08
CA GLY A 149 5.09 19.35 5.21
C GLY A 149 5.35 20.77 5.72
N ILE A 150 4.87 21.79 4.98
CA ILE A 150 5.07 23.20 5.33
C ILE A 150 4.42 23.53 6.68
N ASP A 151 3.14 23.20 6.84
CA ASP A 151 2.38 23.53 8.06
C ASP A 151 2.09 22.31 8.94
N ARG A 152 2.31 21.09 8.41
CA ARG A 152 1.95 19.84 9.09
C ARG A 152 2.67 18.63 8.53
N VAL A 153 2.78 17.60 9.36
CA VAL A 153 3.25 16.28 8.94
C VAL A 153 2.25 15.63 7.99
N ILE A 154 2.75 15.10 6.88
CA ILE A 154 1.98 14.37 5.87
C ILE A 154 2.36 12.90 5.96
N ARG A 155 1.38 12.04 6.27
CA ARG A 155 1.57 10.58 6.36
C ARG A 155 1.45 9.92 5.00
N ARG A 156 2.39 9.04 4.64
CA ARG A 156 2.34 8.26 3.39
C ARG A 156 2.83 6.83 3.54
N SER A 157 2.05 5.90 3.03
CA SER A 157 2.38 4.48 3.00
C SER A 157 3.42 4.15 1.93
N TYR A 158 4.41 3.35 2.30
CA TYR A 158 5.35 2.69 1.40
C TYR A 158 5.51 1.23 1.81
N SER A 159 5.19 0.32 0.88
CA SER A 159 5.33 -1.12 1.11
C SER A 159 6.78 -1.52 1.32
N ILE A 160 6.98 -2.42 2.29
CA ILE A 160 8.27 -3.02 2.55
C ILE A 160 8.60 -3.96 1.40
N SER A 161 9.85 -3.92 0.95
CA SER A 161 10.36 -4.65 -0.21
C SER A 161 11.52 -5.59 0.12
N SER A 162 12.05 -5.52 1.33
CA SER A 162 13.06 -6.44 1.86
C SER A 162 12.42 -7.73 2.40
N HIS A 163 13.27 -8.73 2.63
CA HIS A 163 12.93 -9.92 3.40
C HIS A 163 12.65 -9.55 4.87
N SER A 164 11.79 -10.31 5.56
CA SER A 164 11.37 -10.06 6.95
C SER A 164 12.28 -10.63 8.04
N SER A 165 13.37 -11.31 7.68
CA SER A 165 14.29 -11.90 8.64
C SER A 165 15.11 -10.88 9.43
N ASP A 166 15.47 -9.76 8.79
CA ASP A 166 16.20 -8.69 9.46
C ASP A 166 15.21 -7.71 10.07
N ARG A 167 15.12 -7.72 11.40
CA ARG A 167 14.18 -6.89 12.16
C ARG A 167 14.75 -5.51 12.49
N THR A 168 16.02 -5.28 12.21
CA THR A 168 16.71 -4.02 12.52
C THR A 168 16.71 -3.05 11.33
N GLN A 169 16.24 -3.49 10.17
CA GLN A 169 16.20 -2.68 8.96
C GLN A 169 15.16 -3.18 7.98
N PHE A 170 14.69 -2.29 7.11
CA PHE A 170 13.81 -2.65 6.00
C PHE A 170 14.12 -1.82 4.75
N GLU A 171 13.65 -2.28 3.60
CA GLU A 171 13.80 -1.55 2.34
C GLU A 171 12.44 -1.13 1.78
N ILE A 172 12.37 0.02 1.13
CA ILE A 172 11.26 0.38 0.23
C ILE A 172 11.79 0.59 -1.18
N CYS A 173 10.94 0.35 -2.19
CA CYS A 173 11.17 0.81 -3.56
C CYS A 173 10.13 1.89 -3.89
N VAL A 174 10.62 3.10 -4.17
CA VAL A 174 9.82 4.33 -4.27
C VAL A 174 10.04 5.00 -5.61
N ARG A 175 8.94 5.50 -6.19
CA ARG A 175 8.95 6.31 -7.41
C ARG A 175 8.72 7.77 -7.06
N ALA A 176 9.60 8.65 -7.52
CA ALA A 176 9.36 10.09 -7.56
C ALA A 176 8.22 10.38 -8.55
N VAL A 177 7.13 10.96 -8.06
CA VAL A 177 5.96 11.31 -8.88
C VAL A 177 6.05 12.78 -9.23
N SER A 178 5.90 13.15 -10.51
CA SER A 178 5.90 14.56 -10.92
C SER A 178 4.85 15.36 -10.13
N GLY A 179 5.27 16.47 -9.50
CA GLY A 179 4.44 17.29 -8.61
C GLY A 179 4.08 16.66 -7.25
N GLY A 180 4.48 15.42 -6.98
CA GLY A 180 4.16 14.72 -5.74
C GLY A 180 5.06 15.09 -4.57
N PHE A 181 4.56 15.82 -3.58
CA PHE A 181 5.37 16.27 -2.44
C PHE A 181 6.11 15.13 -1.72
N CYS A 182 5.36 14.15 -1.21
CA CYS A 182 5.92 13.10 -0.35
C CYS A 182 6.86 12.13 -1.09
N SER A 183 6.48 11.71 -2.30
CA SER A 183 7.34 10.82 -3.10
C SER A 183 8.67 11.46 -3.45
N ASN A 184 8.68 12.76 -3.79
CA ASN A 184 9.92 13.50 -4.03
C ASN A 184 10.71 13.77 -2.74
N PHE A 185 10.04 13.98 -1.59
CA PHE A 185 10.73 14.08 -0.30
C PHE A 185 11.46 12.78 0.03
N ILE A 186 10.73 11.67 0.05
CA ILE A 186 11.32 10.35 0.35
C ILE A 186 12.42 10.01 -0.65
N HIS A 187 12.20 10.20 -1.96
CA HIS A 187 13.22 9.92 -2.98
C HIS A 187 14.51 10.78 -2.83
N ARG A 188 14.44 11.92 -2.14
CA ARG A 188 15.59 12.79 -1.88
C ARG A 188 16.36 12.48 -0.60
N LEU A 189 15.81 11.64 0.28
CA LEU A 189 16.53 11.16 1.45
C LEU A 189 17.85 10.47 1.05
N ARG A 190 18.90 10.68 1.84
CA ARG A 190 20.26 10.18 1.64
C ARG A 190 20.77 9.50 2.90
N PRO A 191 21.78 8.60 2.77
CA PRO A 191 22.38 7.95 3.93
C PRO A 191 22.74 8.95 5.04
N GLY A 192 22.30 8.64 6.25
CA GLY A 192 22.43 9.52 7.42
C GLY A 192 21.16 10.28 7.79
N ASP A 193 20.27 10.58 6.84
CA ASP A 193 18.99 11.25 7.14
C ASP A 193 18.09 10.39 8.02
N CYS A 194 17.33 11.03 8.91
CA CYS A 194 16.36 10.37 9.78
C CYS A 194 14.92 10.78 9.44
N ILE A 195 13.99 9.86 9.61
CA ILE A 195 12.55 10.12 9.48
C ILE A 195 11.76 9.24 10.44
N GLN A 196 10.61 9.74 10.91
CA GLN A 196 9.68 8.94 11.69
C GLN A 196 8.82 8.07 10.79
N VAL A 197 8.59 6.83 11.23
CA VAL A 197 7.70 5.88 10.58
C VAL A 197 6.78 5.22 11.61
N GLU A 198 5.65 4.73 11.12
CA GLU A 198 4.59 4.10 11.90
C GLU A 198 4.15 2.81 11.17
N GLY A 199 4.03 1.69 11.87
CA GLY A 199 3.68 0.38 11.27
C GLY A 199 4.42 -0.79 11.90
N PRO A 200 4.36 -1.99 11.31
CA PRO A 200 3.90 -2.31 9.94
C PRO A 200 2.38 -2.54 9.78
N TYR A 201 1.79 -1.96 8.74
CA TYR A 201 0.36 -2.09 8.43
C TYR A 201 0.10 -2.96 7.20
N GLY A 202 -1.15 -3.41 7.05
CA GLY A 202 -1.65 -4.04 5.84
C GLY A 202 -1.96 -5.54 5.97
N ASP A 203 -2.98 -5.97 5.24
CA ASP A 203 -3.44 -7.36 5.16
C ASP A 203 -3.02 -8.05 3.85
N PHE A 204 -2.29 -7.34 2.98
CA PHE A 204 -1.77 -7.90 1.74
C PHE A 204 -0.58 -8.80 2.04
N ARG A 205 -0.87 -10.01 2.52
CA ARG A 205 0.11 -11.03 2.94
C ARG A 205 -0.14 -12.35 2.23
N LEU A 206 0.90 -13.20 2.19
CA LEU A 206 0.78 -14.57 1.70
C LEU A 206 -0.29 -15.36 2.48
N ALA A 207 -0.97 -16.27 1.78
CA ALA A 207 -1.94 -17.18 2.39
C ALA A 207 -1.23 -18.18 3.31
N ASP A 208 -1.66 -18.24 4.57
CA ASP A 208 -1.11 -19.16 5.56
C ASP A 208 -1.38 -20.62 5.14
N GLY A 209 -0.33 -21.46 5.14
CA GLY A 209 -0.43 -22.90 4.89
C GLY A 209 -0.79 -23.33 3.45
N SER A 210 -1.00 -22.41 2.52
CA SER A 210 -1.33 -22.75 1.12
C SER A 210 -0.13 -23.36 0.39
N GLN A 211 -0.35 -24.50 -0.27
CA GLN A 211 0.63 -25.18 -1.14
C GLN A 211 0.34 -24.98 -2.64
N ARG A 212 -0.60 -24.09 -2.96
CA ARG A 212 -0.97 -23.75 -4.35
C ARG A 212 0.16 -23.01 -5.06
N ASP A 213 0.11 -23.04 -6.38
CA ASP A 213 0.92 -22.17 -7.22
C ASP A 213 0.58 -20.70 -6.95
N ILE A 214 1.52 -19.82 -7.29
CA ILE A 214 1.39 -18.39 -7.02
C ILE A 214 1.49 -17.61 -8.33
N LEU A 215 0.52 -16.73 -8.55
CA LEU A 215 0.56 -15.72 -9.60
C LEU A 215 0.68 -14.32 -8.98
N MET A 216 1.86 -13.71 -9.15
CA MET A 216 2.15 -12.35 -8.72
C MET A 216 1.99 -11.40 -9.92
N ILE A 217 1.23 -10.32 -9.74
CA ILE A 217 1.04 -9.30 -10.79
C ILE A 217 1.36 -7.93 -10.20
N ALA A 218 2.37 -7.29 -10.76
CA ALA A 218 2.86 -6.00 -10.30
C ALA A 218 2.90 -4.98 -11.44
N THR A 219 2.65 -3.70 -11.12
CA THR A 219 2.98 -2.59 -12.02
C THR A 219 3.78 -1.51 -11.32
N GLY A 220 4.84 -1.00 -11.97
CA GLY A 220 5.70 0.03 -11.39
C GLY A 220 6.26 -0.37 -10.02
N THR A 221 6.22 0.55 -9.05
CA THR A 221 6.66 0.25 -7.67
C THR A 221 5.71 -0.64 -6.88
N GLY A 222 4.58 -1.07 -7.46
CA GLY A 222 3.75 -2.15 -6.91
C GLY A 222 4.50 -3.48 -6.81
N ILE A 223 5.69 -3.60 -7.40
CA ILE A 223 6.58 -4.74 -7.17
C ILE A 223 7.18 -4.74 -5.75
N SER A 224 7.14 -3.66 -4.98
CA SER A 224 7.69 -3.59 -3.61
C SER A 224 7.18 -4.72 -2.69
N PRO A 225 5.87 -4.81 -2.38
CA PRO A 225 5.37 -5.87 -1.51
C PRO A 225 5.56 -7.26 -2.13
N ILE A 226 5.49 -7.35 -3.47
CA ILE A 226 5.71 -8.59 -4.23
C ILE A 226 7.15 -9.09 -4.08
N LYS A 227 8.15 -8.20 -4.12
CA LYS A 227 9.57 -8.53 -3.88
C LYS A 227 9.73 -9.07 -2.46
N SER A 228 9.13 -8.43 -1.46
CA SER A 228 9.17 -8.92 -0.08
C SER A 228 8.59 -10.34 0.03
N MET A 229 7.40 -10.58 -0.55
CA MET A 229 6.79 -11.92 -0.59
C MET A 229 7.66 -12.93 -1.32
N LEU A 230 8.18 -12.60 -2.50
CA LEU A 230 9.05 -13.45 -3.30
C LEU A 230 10.28 -13.87 -2.50
N LEU A 231 10.99 -12.91 -1.90
CA LEU A 231 12.18 -13.17 -1.08
C LEU A 231 11.89 -14.15 0.06
N SER A 232 10.72 -14.08 0.70
CA SER A 232 10.34 -15.00 1.77
C SER A 232 9.91 -16.38 1.30
N LEU A 233 9.64 -16.52 0.00
CA LEU A 233 9.39 -17.81 -0.65
C LEU A 233 10.70 -18.44 -1.14
N LEU A 234 11.74 -17.64 -1.42
CA LEU A 234 13.06 -18.16 -1.75
C LEU A 234 13.60 -18.99 -0.58
N GLY A 235 14.12 -20.18 -0.88
CA GLY A 235 14.66 -21.08 0.14
C GLY A 235 13.62 -21.93 0.88
N GLN A 236 12.31 -21.73 0.67
CA GLN A 236 11.32 -22.73 1.06
C GLN A 236 11.49 -23.96 0.17
N THR A 237 11.53 -25.16 0.75
CA THR A 237 11.73 -26.45 0.06
C THR A 237 10.52 -26.91 -0.78
N GLY A 238 9.61 -25.98 -1.11
CA GLY A 238 8.35 -26.27 -1.78
C GLY A 238 8.50 -26.42 -3.31
N THR A 239 7.67 -27.27 -3.89
CA THR A 239 7.61 -27.58 -5.32
C THR A 239 6.67 -26.66 -6.12
N ARG A 240 6.10 -25.62 -5.50
CA ARG A 240 5.08 -24.78 -6.14
C ARG A 240 5.69 -23.83 -7.16
N ARG A 241 4.99 -23.66 -8.28
CA ARG A 241 5.36 -22.72 -9.34
C ARG A 241 5.02 -21.30 -8.89
N ILE A 242 5.92 -20.35 -9.17
CA ILE A 242 5.70 -18.92 -8.90
C ILE A 242 5.89 -18.14 -10.19
N ARG A 243 4.82 -17.54 -10.70
CA ARG A 243 4.85 -16.67 -11.88
C ARG A 243 4.79 -15.21 -11.44
N LEU A 244 5.62 -14.37 -12.03
CA LEU A 244 5.57 -12.92 -11.85
C LEU A 244 5.29 -12.23 -13.17
N PHE A 245 4.17 -11.53 -13.28
CA PHE A 245 3.90 -10.59 -14.37
C PHE A 245 4.20 -9.18 -13.91
N PHE A 246 5.29 -8.60 -14.46
CA PHE A 246 5.74 -7.27 -14.09
C PHE A 246 5.56 -6.27 -15.24
N GLY A 247 4.61 -5.36 -15.06
CA GLY A 247 4.24 -4.36 -16.04
C GLY A 247 4.88 -3.00 -15.79
N LEU A 248 5.50 -2.45 -16.83
CA LEU A 248 6.05 -1.09 -16.82
C LEU A 248 5.60 -0.33 -18.07
N ARG A 249 5.88 0.97 -18.12
CA ARG A 249 5.43 1.82 -19.22
C ARG A 249 6.43 1.84 -20.36
N ASN A 250 7.62 2.40 -20.10
CA ASN A 250 8.67 2.58 -21.12
C ASN A 250 9.96 1.85 -20.71
N VAL A 251 10.94 1.81 -21.60
CA VAL A 251 12.28 1.24 -21.31
C VAL A 251 12.98 2.02 -20.19
N SER A 252 12.79 3.34 -20.12
CA SER A 252 13.32 4.18 -19.05
C SER A 252 12.71 3.90 -17.66
N ASP A 253 11.58 3.19 -17.61
CA ASP A 253 10.96 2.73 -16.37
C ASP A 253 11.46 1.34 -15.94
N LEU A 254 12.31 0.68 -16.73
CA LEU A 254 12.78 -0.68 -16.49
C LEU A 254 13.75 -0.76 -15.32
N PHE A 255 13.41 -1.55 -14.31
CA PHE A 255 14.29 -1.91 -13.20
C PHE A 255 14.11 -3.38 -12.78
N TYR A 256 15.11 -3.92 -12.08
CA TYR A 256 15.28 -5.33 -11.74
C TYR A 256 15.38 -6.37 -12.88
N PRO A 257 15.65 -6.06 -14.17
CA PRO A 257 15.72 -7.11 -15.19
C PRO A 257 16.79 -8.17 -14.86
N LYS A 258 17.97 -7.72 -14.39
CA LYS A 258 19.06 -8.63 -14.00
C LYS A 258 18.69 -9.48 -12.79
N ILE A 259 18.17 -8.87 -11.71
CA ILE A 259 17.78 -9.60 -10.49
C ILE A 259 16.74 -10.67 -10.80
N LEU A 260 15.73 -10.35 -11.63
CA LEU A 260 14.71 -11.31 -12.02
C LEU A 260 15.30 -12.44 -12.89
N SER A 261 16.24 -12.14 -13.79
CA SER A 261 16.95 -13.16 -14.57
C SER A 261 17.78 -14.09 -13.69
N ASP A 262 18.61 -13.52 -12.80
CA ASP A 262 19.46 -14.27 -11.87
C ASP A 262 18.61 -15.19 -10.98
N LEU A 263 17.46 -14.71 -10.50
CA LEU A 263 16.51 -15.52 -9.71
C LEU A 263 15.90 -16.66 -10.52
N ARG A 264 15.53 -16.42 -11.79
CA ARG A 264 15.00 -17.48 -12.66
C ARG A 264 16.04 -18.57 -12.92
N GLU A 265 17.30 -18.20 -13.12
CA GLU A 265 18.40 -19.15 -13.31
C GLU A 265 18.66 -19.97 -12.04
N THR A 266 18.56 -19.33 -10.88
CA THR A 266 18.77 -19.98 -9.58
C THR A 266 17.59 -20.86 -9.16
N TYR A 267 16.35 -20.46 -9.48
CA TYR A 267 15.12 -21.09 -9.04
C TYR A 267 14.24 -21.47 -10.24
N PRO A 268 14.33 -22.70 -10.77
CA PRO A 268 13.60 -23.13 -11.96
C PRO A 268 12.07 -23.07 -11.85
N TRP A 269 11.53 -23.09 -10.62
CA TRP A 269 10.10 -22.92 -10.34
C TRP A 269 9.63 -21.46 -10.39
N PHE A 270 10.53 -20.50 -10.54
CA PHE A 270 10.23 -19.08 -10.64
C PHE A 270 10.26 -18.60 -12.10
N GLU A 271 9.14 -18.03 -12.54
CA GLU A 271 8.94 -17.58 -13.92
C GLU A 271 8.56 -16.08 -13.98
N PRO A 272 9.55 -15.18 -14.03
CA PRO A 272 9.32 -13.77 -14.23
C PRO A 272 9.08 -13.45 -15.71
N THR A 273 8.10 -12.59 -15.96
CA THR A 273 7.77 -12.03 -17.27
C THR A 273 7.65 -10.51 -17.14
N ILE A 274 8.48 -9.78 -17.88
CA ILE A 274 8.43 -8.32 -17.96
C ILE A 274 7.68 -7.93 -19.23
N ILE A 275 6.73 -7.00 -19.12
CA ILE A 275 5.98 -6.48 -20.26
C ILE A 275 5.90 -4.96 -20.21
N LEU A 276 6.13 -4.31 -21.35
CA LEU A 276 6.09 -2.85 -21.47
C LEU A 276 4.87 -2.42 -22.28
N SER A 277 4.10 -1.46 -21.74
CA SER A 277 2.86 -1.01 -22.38
C SER A 277 3.06 0.05 -23.47
N GLN A 278 4.13 0.83 -23.40
CA GLN A 278 4.49 1.87 -24.36
C GLN A 278 6.01 1.96 -24.57
N PRO A 279 6.72 0.85 -24.88
CA PRO A 279 8.15 0.94 -25.13
C PRO A 279 8.44 1.68 -26.43
N ASP A 280 9.55 2.42 -26.46
CA ASP A 280 10.04 3.01 -27.71
C ASP A 280 10.15 1.95 -28.81
N PRO A 281 9.79 2.27 -30.07
CA PRO A 281 9.76 1.29 -31.15
C PRO A 281 11.07 0.50 -31.31
N ILE A 282 12.22 1.15 -31.14
CA ILE A 282 13.55 0.60 -31.45
C ILE A 282 14.29 0.08 -30.20
N GLY A 283 13.74 0.23 -28.99
CA GLY A 283 14.48 0.00 -27.73
C GLY A 283 14.12 -1.26 -26.92
N TRP A 284 13.11 -2.03 -27.33
CA TRP A 284 12.60 -3.14 -26.53
C TRP A 284 12.32 -4.39 -27.36
N PRO A 285 13.14 -5.45 -27.22
CA PRO A 285 12.92 -6.74 -27.88
C PRO A 285 11.93 -7.64 -27.12
N GLY A 286 11.52 -7.27 -25.90
CA GLY A 286 10.62 -8.06 -25.07
C GLY A 286 9.13 -7.86 -25.38
N LEU A 287 8.28 -8.39 -24.50
CA LEU A 287 6.83 -8.35 -24.67
C LEU A 287 6.27 -6.93 -24.62
N ARG A 288 5.31 -6.65 -25.49
CA ARG A 288 4.61 -5.37 -25.59
C ARG A 288 3.14 -5.55 -25.23
N GLY A 289 2.62 -4.70 -24.35
CA GLY A 289 1.24 -4.77 -23.88
C GLY A 289 1.10 -4.51 -22.38
N ARG A 290 -0.01 -4.95 -21.80
CA ARG A 290 -0.29 -4.85 -20.36
C ARG A 290 -0.19 -6.23 -19.72
N VAL A 291 0.07 -6.26 -18.41
CA VAL A 291 0.04 -7.52 -17.64
C VAL A 291 -1.30 -8.25 -17.76
N THR A 292 -2.39 -7.54 -18.05
CA THR A 292 -3.72 -8.14 -18.27
C THR A 292 -3.83 -8.90 -19.59
N ASP A 293 -2.99 -8.60 -20.59
CA ASP A 293 -2.86 -9.39 -21.81
C ASP A 293 -2.24 -10.76 -21.50
N LEU A 294 -1.21 -10.79 -20.64
CA LEU A 294 -0.59 -12.04 -20.17
C LEU A 294 -1.59 -12.94 -19.43
N ILE A 295 -2.53 -12.37 -18.65
CA ILE A 295 -3.59 -13.15 -18.01
C ILE A 295 -4.52 -13.78 -19.06
N ARG A 296 -4.91 -13.01 -20.09
CA ARG A 296 -5.79 -13.51 -21.15
C ARG A 296 -5.15 -14.68 -21.90
N GLU A 297 -3.89 -14.49 -22.29
CA GLU A 297 -3.16 -15.35 -23.20
C GLU A 297 -2.50 -16.55 -22.52
N GLN A 298 -1.99 -16.38 -21.29
CA GLN A 298 -1.09 -17.36 -20.67
C GLN A 298 -1.63 -17.99 -19.38
N VAL A 299 -2.80 -17.59 -18.88
CA VAL A 299 -3.43 -18.23 -17.71
C VAL A 299 -4.61 -19.08 -18.21
N SER A 300 -4.48 -20.39 -18.03
CA SER A 300 -5.55 -21.36 -18.34
C SER A 300 -6.57 -21.42 -17.20
N ALA A 301 -7.74 -22.02 -17.47
CA ALA A 301 -8.74 -22.25 -16.44
C ALA A 301 -8.24 -23.22 -15.35
N ASP A 302 -7.52 -24.26 -15.77
CA ASP A 302 -6.91 -25.24 -14.85
C ASP A 302 -5.90 -24.57 -13.90
N GLU A 303 -5.03 -23.71 -14.44
CA GLU A 303 -4.05 -22.95 -13.64
C GLU A 303 -4.77 -22.04 -12.63
N ALA A 304 -5.75 -21.26 -13.09
CA ALA A 304 -6.52 -20.36 -12.24
C ALA A 304 -7.22 -21.09 -11.07
N SER A 305 -7.65 -22.33 -11.30
CA SER A 305 -8.34 -23.16 -10.29
C SER A 305 -7.43 -23.68 -9.17
N ASN A 306 -6.10 -23.64 -9.32
CA ASN A 306 -5.13 -24.12 -8.31
C ASN A 306 -4.06 -23.07 -7.96
N THR A 307 -4.37 -21.79 -8.15
CA THR A 307 -3.41 -20.69 -7.94
C THR A 307 -3.96 -19.67 -6.94
N ASP A 308 -3.08 -19.15 -6.08
CA ASP A 308 -3.33 -17.93 -5.30
C ASP A 308 -2.73 -16.72 -6.04
N ALA A 309 -3.52 -15.65 -6.19
CA ALA A 309 -3.09 -14.45 -6.90
C ALA A 309 -2.83 -13.27 -5.97
N TYR A 310 -1.73 -12.54 -6.23
CA TYR A 310 -1.29 -11.37 -5.47
C TYR A 310 -1.07 -10.20 -6.43
N LEU A 311 -1.93 -9.19 -6.34
CA LEU A 311 -1.97 -8.08 -7.30
C LEU A 311 -1.58 -6.76 -6.63
N CYS A 312 -0.59 -6.03 -7.15
CA CYS A 312 -0.21 -4.74 -6.60
C CYS A 312 0.15 -3.70 -7.66
N GLY A 313 -0.39 -2.49 -7.51
CA GLY A 313 -0.13 -1.38 -8.41
C GLY A 313 -1.35 -0.50 -8.65
N GLY A 314 -1.51 0.01 -9.87
CA GLY A 314 -2.59 0.93 -10.20
C GLY A 314 -3.98 0.28 -10.16
N ARG A 315 -4.97 0.98 -9.59
CA ARG A 315 -6.36 0.50 -9.47
C ARG A 315 -6.96 -0.03 -10.79
N PRO A 316 -6.80 0.62 -11.95
CA PRO A 316 -7.35 0.09 -13.20
C PRO A 316 -6.78 -1.29 -13.57
N MET A 317 -5.49 -1.52 -13.33
CA MET A 317 -4.85 -2.82 -13.57
C MET A 317 -5.42 -3.89 -12.63
N ILE A 318 -5.58 -3.57 -11.35
CA ILE A 318 -6.08 -4.50 -10.33
C ILE A 318 -7.52 -4.94 -10.64
N GLU A 319 -8.41 -4.01 -10.98
CA GLU A 319 -9.81 -4.34 -11.27
C GLU A 319 -9.94 -5.18 -12.56
N GLU A 320 -9.17 -4.86 -13.61
CA GLU A 320 -9.17 -5.66 -14.83
C GLU A 320 -8.60 -7.06 -14.58
N ALA A 321 -7.47 -7.18 -13.86
CA ALA A 321 -6.85 -8.46 -13.53
C ALA A 321 -7.78 -9.35 -12.70
N LYS A 322 -8.44 -8.80 -11.67
CA LYS A 322 -9.44 -9.52 -10.87
C LYS A 322 -10.55 -10.09 -11.75
N ARG A 323 -11.14 -9.26 -12.62
CA ARG A 323 -12.23 -9.68 -13.51
C ARG A 323 -11.78 -10.82 -14.42
N LEU A 324 -10.58 -10.73 -15.00
CA LEU A 324 -10.04 -11.78 -15.88
C LEU A 324 -9.77 -13.08 -15.12
N LEU A 325 -9.16 -13.02 -13.94
CA LEU A 325 -8.88 -14.21 -13.14
C LEU A 325 -10.16 -14.91 -12.68
N ILE A 326 -11.17 -14.15 -12.24
CA ILE A 326 -12.48 -14.69 -11.87
C ILE A 326 -13.16 -15.33 -13.09
N HIS A 327 -13.10 -14.69 -14.25
CA HIS A 327 -13.63 -15.26 -15.49
C HIS A 327 -12.94 -16.56 -15.90
N LYS A 328 -11.65 -16.71 -15.58
CA LYS A 328 -10.89 -17.96 -15.76
C LYS A 328 -11.17 -19.00 -14.67
N GLY A 329 -12.05 -18.73 -13.71
CA GLY A 329 -12.46 -19.68 -12.67
C GLY A 329 -11.71 -19.55 -11.34
N MET A 330 -10.85 -18.53 -11.17
CA MET A 330 -10.20 -18.27 -9.88
C MET A 330 -11.24 -17.78 -8.85
N LYS A 331 -11.26 -18.41 -7.68
CA LYS A 331 -12.15 -18.00 -6.58
C LYS A 331 -11.73 -16.64 -6.00
N VAL A 332 -12.71 -15.81 -5.64
CA VAL A 332 -12.48 -14.44 -5.16
C VAL A 332 -11.60 -14.40 -3.90
N ASP A 333 -11.76 -15.37 -2.99
CA ASP A 333 -10.98 -15.52 -1.75
C ASP A 333 -9.50 -15.84 -1.98
N ARG A 334 -9.13 -16.22 -3.21
CA ARG A 334 -7.73 -16.48 -3.61
C ARG A 334 -7.05 -15.28 -4.28
N ILE A 335 -7.79 -14.19 -4.53
CA ILE A 335 -7.25 -12.98 -5.13
C ILE A 335 -7.04 -11.93 -4.05
N ARG A 336 -5.79 -11.74 -3.64
CA ARG A 336 -5.37 -10.68 -2.71
C ARG A 336 -4.81 -9.52 -3.52
N HIS A 337 -5.08 -8.29 -3.09
CA HIS A 337 -4.58 -7.12 -3.79
C HIS A 337 -4.32 -5.93 -2.89
N GLU A 338 -3.41 -5.06 -3.31
CA GLU A 338 -3.13 -3.77 -2.71
C GLU A 338 -3.03 -2.69 -3.79
N ASN A 339 -3.81 -1.61 -3.63
CA ASN A 339 -3.85 -0.50 -4.57
C ASN A 339 -2.80 0.56 -4.19
N PHE A 340 -2.04 1.03 -5.17
CA PHE A 340 -1.17 2.21 -5.04
C PHE A 340 -1.88 3.41 -5.68
N PHE A 341 -1.76 4.60 -5.06
CA PHE A 341 -2.65 5.76 -5.31
C PHE A 341 -1.93 7.09 -5.51
#